data_AF-A0A521XWH8-F1
#
_entry.id   AF-A0A521XWH8-F1
#
_cell.length_a   1.000
_cell.length_b   1.000
_cell.length_c   1.000
_cell.angle_alpha   90.00
_cell.angle_beta   90.00
_cell.angle_gamma   90.00
#
_symmetry.space_group_name_H-M   'P 1'
#
loop_
_entity.id
_entity.type
_entity.pdbx_description
1 polymer ?
#
loop_
_entity_poly.entity_id
_entity_poly.type
_entity_poly.pdbx_seq_one_letter_code
_entity_poly.pdbx_strand_id
1 'polypeptide(L)'
;MLMMLCALLAGCAPRSLRPGADDPAQVTNSVNLSGFPPEYKRGFGAGCESANDASGQSARRPKGDASFVQGWQDGLDYCRPKKAR
;
A
#
# COMPACT_ATOMS: atom_id res chain seq x y z
N MET A 1 18.32 21.44 -36.55
CA MET A 1 17.19 20.48 -36.51
C MET A 1 17.61 19.15 -35.85
N LEU A 2 18.31 19.20 -34.71
CA LEU A 2 18.86 18.03 -33.99
C LEU A 2 18.54 18.07 -32.48
N MET A 3 17.57 18.88 -32.06
CA MET A 3 17.13 18.97 -30.65
C MET A 3 15.74 18.35 -30.40
N MET A 4 15.04 17.89 -31.44
CA MET A 4 13.70 17.30 -31.32
C MET A 4 13.67 15.78 -31.12
N LEU A 5 14.82 15.07 -31.22
CA LEU A 5 14.84 13.61 -31.07
C LEU A 5 14.96 13.10 -29.62
N CYS A 6 15.39 13.93 -28.67
CA CYS A 6 15.63 13.46 -27.29
C CYS A 6 14.35 13.32 -26.44
N ALA A 7 13.20 13.85 -26.90
CA ALA A 7 11.96 13.84 -26.13
C ALA A 7 11.20 12.50 -26.15
N LEU A 8 11.59 11.55 -27.01
CA LEU A 8 10.86 10.30 -27.21
C LEU A 8 11.25 9.16 -26.25
N LEU A 9 12.28 9.33 -25.42
CA LEU A 9 12.83 8.26 -24.56
C LEU A 9 12.39 8.32 -23.08
N ALA A 10 11.56 9.29 -22.68
CA ALA A 10 11.18 9.50 -21.27
C ALA A 10 9.91 8.72 -20.81
N GLY A 11 9.50 7.66 -21.51
CA GLY A 11 8.17 7.04 -21.33
C GLY A 11 8.05 5.90 -20.31
N CYS A 12 9.14 5.33 -19.79
CA CYS A 12 9.08 4.15 -18.91
C CYS A 12 9.27 4.52 -17.43
N ALA A 13 8.33 5.28 -16.86
CA ALA A 13 8.19 5.31 -15.40
C ALA A 13 7.59 3.95 -14.96
N PRO A 14 8.20 3.22 -14.02
CA PRO A 14 7.64 1.97 -13.53
C PRO A 14 6.29 2.28 -12.89
N ARG A 15 5.20 1.79 -13.49
CA ARG A 15 3.90 1.77 -12.83
C ARG A 15 4.06 0.90 -11.59
N SER A 16 3.86 1.48 -10.41
CA SER A 16 3.83 0.70 -9.17
C SER A 16 2.76 -0.38 -9.32
N LEU A 17 3.15 -1.64 -9.17
CA LEU A 17 2.25 -2.79 -9.24
C LEU A 17 1.28 -2.81 -8.04
N ARG A 18 1.47 -1.91 -7.07
CA ARG A 18 0.68 -1.78 -5.84
C ARG A 18 0.33 -0.30 -5.63
N PRO A 19 -0.74 0.20 -6.27
CA PRO A 19 -1.17 1.59 -6.09
C PRO A 19 -1.32 1.96 -4.61
N GLY A 20 -0.72 3.08 -4.22
CA GLY A 20 -0.80 3.62 -2.85
C GLY A 20 -0.05 2.81 -1.78
N ALA A 21 0.68 1.74 -2.12
CA ALA A 21 1.41 0.96 -1.11
C ALA A 21 2.54 1.73 -0.43
N ASP A 22 3.14 2.69 -1.14
CA ASP A 22 4.21 3.56 -0.64
C ASP A 22 3.67 4.78 0.14
N ASP A 23 2.35 4.99 0.15
CA ASP A 23 1.66 6.06 0.89
C ASP A 23 0.46 5.49 1.66
N PRO A 24 0.68 5.03 2.91
CA PRO A 24 -0.38 4.47 3.76
C PRO A 24 -1.60 5.38 3.93
N ALA A 25 -1.42 6.70 3.91
CA ALA A 25 -2.52 7.65 4.08
C ALA A 25 -3.48 7.64 2.89
N GLN A 26 -3.03 7.20 1.70
CA GLN A 26 -3.81 7.16 0.47
C GLN A 26 -4.12 5.74 -0.02
N VAL A 27 -3.64 4.70 0.68
CA VAL A 27 -3.81 3.31 0.23
C VAL A 27 -5.28 2.91 0.05
N THR A 28 -6.17 3.38 0.93
CA THR A 28 -7.60 3.08 0.89
C THR A 28 -8.34 3.79 -0.24
N ASN A 29 -7.77 4.87 -0.77
CA ASN A 29 -8.27 5.57 -1.97
C ASN A 29 -7.70 4.97 -3.26
N SER A 30 -6.62 4.19 -3.15
CA SER A 30 -5.89 3.62 -4.28
C SER A 30 -6.30 2.18 -4.62
N VAL A 31 -6.99 1.51 -3.69
CA VAL A 31 -7.45 0.13 -3.82
C VAL A 31 -8.97 0.08 -3.75
N ASN A 32 -9.61 -0.72 -4.59
CA ASN A 32 -11.06 -0.89 -4.52
C ASN A 32 -11.45 -1.73 -3.29
N LEU A 33 -11.95 -1.07 -2.26
CA LEU A 33 -12.49 -1.69 -1.05
C LEU A 33 -14.03 -1.68 -1.00
N SER A 34 -14.70 -1.54 -2.15
CA SER A 34 -16.16 -1.63 -2.22
C SER A 34 -16.65 -3.00 -1.73
N GLY A 35 -17.71 -3.00 -0.91
CA GLY A 35 -18.29 -4.24 -0.36
C GLY A 35 -17.67 -4.71 0.96
N PHE A 36 -16.54 -4.15 1.40
CA PHE A 36 -15.99 -4.43 2.72
C PHE A 36 -16.61 -3.54 3.81
N PRO A 37 -16.75 -4.04 5.06
CA PRO A 37 -17.26 -3.25 6.17
C PRO A 37 -16.29 -2.10 6.54
N PRO A 38 -16.78 -1.02 7.16
CA PRO A 38 -15.93 0.11 7.58
C PRO A 38 -14.73 -0.32 8.45
N GLU A 39 -14.93 -1.29 9.34
CA GLU A 39 -13.91 -1.85 10.23
C GLU A 39 -12.76 -2.46 9.45
N TYR A 40 -13.07 -3.20 8.38
CA TYR A 40 -12.07 -3.80 7.50
C TYR A 40 -11.25 -2.71 6.81
N LYS A 41 -11.88 -1.65 6.29
CA LYS A 41 -11.19 -0.54 5.62
C LYS A 41 -10.24 0.20 6.57
N ARG A 42 -10.68 0.44 7.81
CA ARG A 42 -9.83 1.01 8.87
C ARG A 42 -8.65 0.08 9.18
N GLY A 43 -8.90 -1.22 9.30
CA GLY A 43 -7.88 -2.23 9.46
C GLY A 43 -6.85 -2.18 8.34
N PHE A 44 -7.30 -2.17 7.08
CA PHE A 44 -6.44 -2.15 5.89
C PHE A 44 -5.47 -0.98 5.87
N GLY A 45 -5.95 0.24 6.18
CA GLY A 45 -5.07 1.41 6.33
C GLY A 45 -4.03 1.23 7.43
N ALA A 46 -4.46 0.84 8.64
CA ALA A 46 -3.56 0.63 9.78
C ALA A 46 -2.53 -0.49 9.53
N GLY A 47 -2.91 -1.53 8.80
CA GLY A 47 -2.01 -2.60 8.35
C GLY A 47 -0.92 -2.07 7.43
N CYS A 48 -1.32 -1.22 6.49
CA CYS A 48 -0.38 -0.58 5.57
C CYS A 48 0.60 0.37 6.29
N GLU A 49 0.12 1.13 7.28
CA GLU A 49 0.98 1.94 8.16
C GLU A 49 2.00 1.06 8.90
N SER A 50 1.55 -0.09 9.41
CA SER A 50 2.41 -1.06 10.11
C SER A 50 3.48 -1.67 9.21
N ALA A 51 3.21 -1.78 7.90
CA ALA A 51 4.18 -2.28 6.93
C ALA A 51 5.34 -1.30 6.68
N ASN A 52 5.10 -0.01 6.89
CA ASN A 52 6.04 1.08 6.64
C ASN A 52 6.81 1.51 7.89
N ASP A 53 6.46 0.98 9.06
CA ASP A 53 7.20 1.20 10.30
C ASP A 53 8.52 0.41 10.32
N ALA A 54 9.62 1.12 10.08
CA ALA A 54 10.97 0.55 10.10
C ALA A 54 11.41 0.04 11.49
N SER A 55 10.74 0.44 12.57
CA SER A 55 11.07 -0.02 13.93
C SER A 55 10.55 -1.43 14.23
N GLY A 56 9.59 -1.92 13.44
CA GLY A 56 8.93 -3.21 13.65
C GLY A 56 8.05 -3.29 14.89
N GLN A 57 7.88 -2.19 15.64
CA GLN A 57 7.05 -2.15 16.85
C GLN A 57 5.56 -2.32 16.52
N SER A 58 5.12 -1.80 15.38
CA SER A 58 3.75 -1.94 14.88
C SER A 58 3.43 -3.30 14.26
N ALA A 59 4.40 -4.21 14.12
CA ALA A 59 4.16 -5.56 13.57
C ALA A 59 3.33 -6.47 14.51
N ARG A 60 3.00 -6.00 15.72
CA ARG A 60 2.20 -6.77 16.67
C ARG A 60 0.73 -6.74 16.24
N ARG A 61 0.19 -7.92 15.93
CA ARG A 61 -1.22 -8.08 15.52
C ARG A 61 -2.15 -7.40 16.53
N PRO A 62 -3.01 -6.46 16.09
CA PRO A 62 -3.93 -5.77 16.97
C PRO A 62 -4.99 -6.72 17.51
N LYS A 63 -5.51 -6.40 18.69
CA LYS A 63 -6.71 -7.03 19.25
C LYS A 63 -7.91 -6.17 18.88
N GLY A 64 -9.01 -6.76 18.45
CA GLY A 64 -10.23 -6.04 18.06
C GLY A 64 -11.20 -6.91 17.27
N ASP A 65 -12.18 -6.28 16.64
CA ASP A 65 -13.16 -6.94 15.78
C ASP A 65 -12.48 -7.78 14.69
N ALA A 66 -13.03 -8.96 14.40
CA ALA A 66 -12.47 -9.87 13.40
C ALA A 66 -12.27 -9.19 12.04
N SER A 67 -13.21 -8.31 11.64
CA SER A 67 -13.12 -7.56 10.38
C SER A 67 -11.94 -6.57 10.36
N PHE A 68 -11.69 -5.88 11.47
CA PHE A 68 -10.55 -4.96 11.59
C PHE A 68 -9.23 -5.73 11.53
N VAL A 69 -9.14 -6.81 12.30
CA VAL A 69 -7.91 -7.61 12.37
C VAL A 69 -7.60 -8.28 11.03
N GLN A 70 -8.64 -8.73 10.30
CA GLN A 70 -8.47 -9.25 8.94
C GLN A 70 -7.98 -8.15 7.99
N GLY A 71 -8.64 -6.98 7.98
CA GLY A 71 -8.21 -5.85 7.15
C GLY A 71 -6.77 -5.44 7.44
N TRP A 72 -6.37 -5.38 8.71
CA TRP A 72 -5.00 -5.08 9.13
C TRP A 72 -3.98 -6.06 8.56
N GLN A 73 -4.28 -7.36 8.57
CA GLN A 73 -3.39 -8.35 7.98
C GLN A 73 -3.23 -8.14 6.47
N ASP A 74 -4.35 -7.94 5.77
CA ASP A 74 -4.35 -7.76 4.32
C ASP A 74 -3.61 -6.48 3.90
N GLY A 75 -3.79 -5.39 4.65
CA GLY A 75 -3.08 -4.12 4.44
C GLY A 75 -1.57 -4.23 4.71
N LEU A 76 -1.19 -4.94 5.77
CA LEU A 76 0.21 -5.22 6.10
C LEU A 76 0.89 -5.98 4.97
N ASP A 77 0.24 -7.04 4.48
CA ASP A 77 0.79 -7.86 3.40
C ASP A 77 0.78 -7.11 2.06
N TYR A 78 -0.22 -6.25 1.82
CA TYR A 78 -0.30 -5.39 0.64
C TYR A 78 0.81 -4.33 0.59
N CYS A 79 1.15 -3.68 1.70
CA CYS A 79 2.14 -2.59 1.70
C CYS A 79 3.56 -3.05 2.03
N ARG A 80 3.75 -4.26 2.53
CA ARG A 80 5.10 -4.76 2.85
C ARG A 80 5.99 -4.73 1.60
N PRO A 81 7.13 -4.00 1.64
CA PRO A 81 8.04 -3.95 0.51
C PRO A 81 8.55 -5.35 0.20
N LYS A 82 8.52 -5.75 -1.09
CA LYS A 82 9.21 -6.96 -1.52
C LYS A 82 10.71 -6.67 -1.46
N LYS A 83 11.48 -7.47 -0.71
CA LYS A 83 12.94 -7.46 -0.87
C LYS A 83 13.25 -7.67 -2.36
N ALA A 84 13.99 -6.74 -2.96
CA ALA A 84 14.63 -7.00 -4.23
C ALA A 84 15.51 -8.25 -4.04
N ARG A 85 15.24 -9.29 -4.83
CA ARG A 85 16.08 -10.49 -4.88
C ARG A 85 17.37 -10.16 -5.60
#